data_AF-A0A2H9HYB1-F1
#
_entry.id   AF-A0A2H9HYB1-F1
#
_cell.length_a   1.000
_cell.length_b   1.000
_cell.length_c   1.000
_cell.angle_alpha   90.00
_cell.angle_beta   90.00
_cell.angle_gamma   90.00
#
_symmetry.space_group_name_H-M   'P 1'
#
loop_
_entity.id
_entity.type
_entity.pdbx_description
1 polymer ?
#
loop_
_entity_poly.entity_id
_entity_poly.type
_entity_poly.pdbx_seq_one_letter_code
_entity_poly.pdbx_strand_id
1 'polypeptide(L)'
;MEMGMKRELSSFDIMVLLQELKELIISSLIDNIYQINENTLLLKLHKKGESPLWMVLEAGKRFNLTAYSFEKPKKPTQFCMALRKYLRGGKIKSVEQHEFERILKFSIENRSEIFYLICEFFRNGNVILTDSEFKILHALHYRRMRDRDVIRGEKLVFPPSSGLNPLKIDLEKLREIRNLSDFQIVRALTKFLSIGGLYAEEILNIAGIDKKTRVKNLSEKDLQKIYEAIQHLIESAEREVKPQIIIDKEGEPIDVVPFELTKYRDFKKVRLNRFNEAIDKFYTEYYVKGLTERVSEKVEKEIAKYEAILREQVESKRSIQEEIERSRRIGDTIYSHLNELTHLKRVIEDCRDKGLKLDEIEYILNSEKKAGKTPYVYFEGLNPEKREMKIALNGETFQISIFDSIYKDAERYYERAKTLERKLEGLKKAIQEMEERIRKLQERGEIEKRESLKVKPIRKRKWYEKFRWFY
;
A
#
# COMPACT_ATOMS: atom_id res chain seq x y z
N MET A 1 -19.00 -14.64 10.13
CA MET A 1 -17.96 -13.72 10.65
C MET A 1 -16.91 -13.68 9.57
N GLU A 2 -16.73 -12.53 8.93
CA GLU A 2 -15.67 -12.36 7.93
C GLU A 2 -14.33 -12.64 8.62
N MET A 3 -13.68 -13.74 8.24
CA MET A 3 -12.39 -14.13 8.81
C MET A 3 -11.30 -13.44 8.00
N GLY A 4 -10.68 -12.42 8.60
CA GLY A 4 -9.53 -11.77 8.00
C GLY A 4 -8.32 -12.71 8.04
N MET A 5 -7.51 -12.66 6.98
CA MET A 5 -6.24 -13.37 6.88
C MET A 5 -5.30 -13.06 8.07
N LYS A 6 -4.60 -14.07 8.59
CA LYS A 6 -3.62 -13.94 9.68
C LYS A 6 -2.54 -12.93 9.30
N ARG A 7 -2.41 -11.88 10.11
CA ARG A 7 -1.48 -10.76 9.86
C ARG A 7 -0.17 -10.89 10.63
N GLU A 8 -0.24 -11.42 11.84
CA GLU A 8 0.86 -11.46 12.80
C GLU A 8 0.80 -12.74 13.63
N LEU A 9 1.95 -13.20 14.14
CA LEU A 9 2.03 -14.34 15.03
C LEU A 9 1.34 -14.02 16.37
N SER A 10 0.68 -15.03 16.94
CA SER A 10 0.18 -15.02 18.31
C SER A 10 1.28 -15.42 19.31
N SER A 11 0.99 -15.26 20.60
CA SER A 11 1.89 -15.72 21.66
C SER A 11 2.12 -17.23 21.64
N PHE A 12 1.09 -18.03 21.35
CA PHE A 12 1.21 -19.47 21.17
C PHE A 12 2.03 -19.83 19.93
N ASP A 13 1.84 -19.11 18.82
CA ASP A 13 2.66 -19.33 17.62
C ASP A 13 4.15 -19.12 17.93
N ILE A 14 4.49 -18.05 18.68
CA ILE A 14 5.87 -17.77 19.08
C ILE A 14 6.40 -18.86 20.02
N MET A 15 5.61 -19.30 21.00
CA MET A 15 6.00 -20.37 21.91
C MET A 15 6.38 -21.65 21.16
N VAL A 16 5.48 -22.15 20.30
CA VAL A 16 5.68 -23.39 19.54
C VAL A 16 6.84 -23.25 18.56
N LEU A 17 6.89 -22.14 17.83
CA LEU A 17 7.97 -21.91 16.87
C LEU A 17 9.33 -21.78 17.56
N LEU A 18 9.38 -21.12 18.73
CA LEU A 18 10.61 -21.02 19.50
C LEU A 18 11.08 -22.40 19.98
N GLN A 19 10.17 -23.25 20.47
CA GLN A 19 10.48 -24.62 20.87
C GLN A 19 11.13 -25.41 19.71
N GLU A 20 10.58 -25.31 18.50
CA GLU A 20 11.15 -25.97 17.31
C GLU A 20 12.52 -25.43 16.90
N LEU A 21 12.71 -24.10 16.97
CA LEU A 21 13.89 -23.45 16.41
C LEU A 21 15.07 -23.38 17.38
N LYS A 22 14.82 -23.50 18.69
CA LYS A 22 15.82 -23.29 19.75
C LYS A 22 17.09 -24.11 19.53
N GLU A 23 16.96 -25.41 19.25
CA GLU A 23 18.10 -26.31 19.06
C GLU A 23 18.92 -26.01 17.79
N LEU A 24 18.26 -25.47 16.77
CA LEU A 24 18.88 -25.13 15.49
C LEU A 24 19.65 -23.80 15.59
N ILE A 25 19.11 -22.83 16.33
CA ILE A 25 19.62 -21.44 16.32
C ILE A 25 20.58 -21.15 17.46
N ILE A 26 20.41 -21.78 18.63
CA ILE A 26 21.32 -21.59 19.75
C ILE A 26 22.72 -22.08 19.37
N SER A 27 23.73 -21.35 19.84
CA SER A 27 25.14 -21.54 19.50
C SER A 27 25.52 -21.30 18.04
N SER A 28 24.58 -20.89 17.18
CA SER A 28 24.91 -20.41 15.83
C SER A 28 25.60 -19.04 15.91
N LEU A 29 26.55 -18.83 15.00
CA LEU A 29 27.18 -17.54 14.74
C LEU A 29 26.36 -16.76 13.72
N ILE A 30 26.20 -15.46 13.94
CA ILE A 30 25.57 -14.56 12.96
C ILE A 30 26.62 -14.18 11.91
N ASP A 31 26.63 -14.88 10.78
CA ASP A 31 27.60 -14.67 9.69
C ASP A 31 27.36 -13.33 8.98
N ASN A 32 26.10 -13.02 8.70
CA ASN A 32 25.71 -11.74 8.13
C ASN A 32 24.25 -11.39 8.43
N ILE A 33 23.93 -10.10 8.30
CA ILE A 33 22.58 -9.55 8.50
C ILE A 33 22.24 -8.72 7.27
N TYR A 34 21.03 -8.86 6.74
CA TYR A 34 20.50 -8.04 5.66
C TYR A 34 19.18 -7.42 6.11
N GLN A 35 18.87 -6.23 5.64
CA GLN A 35 17.54 -5.65 5.75
C GLN A 35 16.89 -5.72 4.38
N ILE A 36 15.91 -6.60 4.19
CA ILE A 36 15.29 -6.89 2.88
C ILE A 36 14.31 -5.77 2.49
N ASN A 37 13.60 -5.21 3.45
CA ASN A 37 12.72 -4.06 3.28
C ASN A 37 12.67 -3.25 4.60
N GLU A 38 11.80 -2.23 4.68
CA GLU A 38 11.69 -1.36 5.86
C GLU A 38 11.49 -2.11 7.19
N ASN A 39 10.83 -3.27 7.18
CA ASN A 39 10.49 -4.00 8.40
C ASN A 39 11.09 -5.40 8.52
N THR A 40 11.79 -5.89 7.49
CA THR A 40 12.25 -7.28 7.42
C THR A 40 13.77 -7.37 7.46
N LEU A 41 14.29 -8.09 8.45
CA LEU A 41 15.68 -8.52 8.51
C LEU A 41 15.80 -9.98 8.07
N LEU A 42 16.93 -10.29 7.45
CA LEU A 42 17.34 -11.64 7.10
C LEU A 42 18.72 -11.90 7.72
N LEU A 43 18.77 -12.79 8.70
CA LEU A 43 19.99 -13.20 9.38
C LEU A 43 20.50 -14.49 8.76
N LYS A 44 21.77 -14.49 8.35
CA LYS A 44 22.47 -15.70 7.94
C LYS A 44 23.18 -16.27 9.17
N LEU A 45 22.72 -17.42 9.61
CA LEU A 45 23.26 -18.13 10.76
C LEU A 45 24.17 -19.27 10.30
N HIS A 46 25.28 -19.47 10.99
CA HIS A 46 26.24 -20.52 10.71
C HIS A 46 26.60 -21.27 11.98
N LYS A 47 26.53 -22.61 11.91
CA LYS A 47 26.99 -23.50 12.98
C LYS A 47 28.01 -24.47 12.37
N LYS A 48 29.11 -24.70 13.10
CA LYS A 48 30.24 -25.50 12.60
C LYS A 48 29.73 -26.90 12.22
N GLY A 49 30.04 -27.34 11.00
CA GLY A 49 29.63 -28.65 10.48
C GLY A 49 28.24 -28.66 9.83
N GLU A 50 27.40 -27.66 10.07
CA GLU A 50 26.04 -27.58 9.54
C GLU A 50 25.93 -26.65 8.32
N SER A 51 24.88 -26.83 7.51
CA SER A 51 24.57 -25.88 6.43
C SER A 51 24.08 -24.55 7.01
N PRO A 52 24.38 -23.40 6.37
CA PRO A 52 23.87 -22.11 6.83
C PRO A 52 22.34 -22.08 6.89
N LEU A 53 21.82 -21.55 7.99
CA LEU A 53 20.40 -21.30 8.17
C LEU A 53 20.12 -19.83 7.87
N TRP A 54 18.91 -19.55 7.37
CA TRP A 54 18.47 -18.20 7.08
C TRP A 54 17.24 -17.90 7.93
N MET A 55 17.31 -16.88 8.77
CA MET A 55 16.22 -16.49 9.66
C MET A 55 15.63 -15.16 9.18
N VAL A 56 14.33 -15.15 8.95
CA VAL A 56 13.55 -13.94 8.69
C VAL A 56 13.07 -13.38 10.04
N LEU A 57 13.25 -12.08 10.25
CA LEU A 57 12.66 -11.32 11.34
C LEU A 57 11.88 -10.15 10.73
N GLU A 58 10.56 -10.26 10.65
CA GLU A 58 9.69 -9.21 10.14
C GLU A 58 8.97 -8.53 11.31
N ALA A 59 9.39 -7.29 11.61
CA ALA A 59 8.86 -6.49 12.70
C ALA A 59 7.33 -6.39 12.62
N GLY A 60 6.68 -6.65 13.75
CA GLY A 60 5.23 -6.62 13.89
C GLY A 60 4.47 -7.76 13.21
N LYS A 61 5.15 -8.78 12.69
CA LYS A 61 4.48 -9.88 11.97
C LYS A 61 4.98 -11.27 12.33
N ARG A 62 6.24 -11.60 12.04
CA ARG A 62 6.73 -12.98 12.15
C ARG A 62 8.23 -13.08 12.36
N PHE A 63 8.63 -14.25 12.84
CA PHE A 63 9.96 -14.79 12.63
C PHE A 63 9.82 -16.22 12.11
N ASN A 64 10.83 -16.72 11.39
CA ASN A 64 10.98 -18.14 11.04
C ASN A 64 12.33 -18.37 10.36
N LEU A 65 12.78 -19.62 10.31
CA LEU A 65 13.78 -20.05 9.34
C LEU A 65 13.14 -20.18 7.97
N THR A 66 13.83 -19.70 6.95
CA THR A 66 13.35 -19.70 5.57
C THR A 66 14.17 -20.61 4.67
N ALA A 67 13.47 -21.38 3.85
CA ALA A 67 14.05 -22.12 2.75
C ALA A 67 14.01 -21.33 1.43
N TYR A 68 13.58 -20.06 1.45
CA TYR A 68 13.40 -19.24 0.26
C TYR A 68 14.46 -18.14 0.12
N SER A 69 14.86 -17.84 -1.11
CA SER A 69 15.81 -16.77 -1.40
C SER A 69 15.11 -15.42 -1.50
N PHE A 70 15.64 -14.42 -0.80
CA PHE A 70 15.21 -13.03 -0.91
C PHE A 70 16.22 -12.22 -1.72
N GLU A 71 15.73 -11.29 -2.54
CA GLU A 71 16.58 -10.27 -3.13
C GLU A 71 17.14 -9.36 -2.04
N LYS A 72 18.44 -9.12 -2.09
CA LYS A 72 19.15 -8.33 -1.07
C LYS A 72 19.36 -6.93 -1.64
N PRO A 73 19.12 -5.86 -0.87
CA PRO A 73 19.37 -4.52 -1.37
C PRO A 73 20.87 -4.34 -1.68
N LYS A 74 21.15 -3.61 -2.76
CA LYS A 74 22.53 -3.30 -3.19
C LYS A 74 23.29 -2.49 -2.14
N LYS A 75 22.61 -1.61 -1.41
CA LYS A 75 23.18 -0.78 -0.34
C LYS A 75 22.50 -1.09 0.99
N PRO A 76 23.25 -1.47 2.04
CA PRO A 76 22.68 -1.71 3.36
C PRO A 76 22.23 -0.40 4.01
N THR A 77 21.13 -0.44 4.76
CA THR A 77 20.63 0.69 5.55
C THR A 77 21.55 0.99 6.75
N GLN A 78 21.39 2.17 7.37
CA GLN A 78 22.12 2.51 8.59
C GLN A 78 21.85 1.53 9.73
N PHE A 79 20.59 1.13 9.93
CA PHE A 79 20.23 0.15 10.95
C PHE A 79 20.86 -1.23 10.68
N CYS A 80 20.82 -1.71 9.43
CA CYS A 80 21.49 -2.95 9.04
C CYS A 80 23.01 -2.90 9.29
N MET A 81 23.65 -1.76 8.98
CA MET A 81 25.08 -1.55 9.23
C MET A 81 25.39 -1.53 10.72
N ALA A 82 24.55 -0.91 11.54
CA ALA A 82 24.68 -0.94 12.99
C ALA A 82 24.58 -2.38 13.53
N LEU A 83 23.56 -3.14 13.14
CA LEU A 83 23.45 -4.54 13.54
C LEU A 83 24.69 -5.36 13.14
N ARG A 84 25.23 -5.14 11.93
CA ARG A 84 26.47 -5.81 11.49
C ARG A 84 27.67 -5.42 12.34
N LYS A 85 27.78 -4.16 12.77
CA LYS A 85 28.86 -3.69 13.65
C LYS A 85 28.89 -4.44 14.98
N TYR A 86 27.72 -4.63 15.59
CA TYR A 86 27.60 -5.21 16.94
C TYR A 86 27.43 -6.73 16.96
N LEU A 87 26.69 -7.30 16.01
CA LEU A 87 26.23 -8.69 16.08
C LEU A 87 26.94 -9.64 15.11
N ARG A 88 27.61 -9.13 14.06
CA ARG A 88 28.29 -10.00 13.08
C ARG A 88 29.46 -10.74 13.74
N GLY A 89 29.50 -12.06 13.54
CA GLY A 89 30.42 -12.97 14.22
C GLY A 89 30.00 -13.33 15.64
N GLY A 90 28.94 -12.70 16.17
CA GLY A 90 28.41 -12.99 17.50
C GLY A 90 27.70 -14.33 17.55
N LYS A 91 27.79 -15.00 18.71
CA LYS A 91 27.17 -16.28 19.01
C LYS A 91 25.83 -16.06 19.72
N ILE A 92 24.76 -16.68 19.21
CA ILE A 92 23.46 -16.67 19.90
C ILE A 92 23.56 -17.57 21.14
N LYS A 93 23.47 -16.99 22.33
CA LYS A 93 23.55 -17.69 23.63
C LYS A 93 22.19 -18.20 24.07
N SER A 94 21.16 -17.38 23.93
CA SER A 94 19.78 -17.76 24.25
C SER A 94 18.80 -16.99 23.37
N VAL A 95 17.61 -17.55 23.23
CA VAL A 95 16.44 -16.90 22.64
C VAL A 95 15.25 -17.26 23.53
N GLU A 96 14.54 -16.25 24.00
CA GLU A 96 13.40 -16.42 24.90
C GLU A 96 12.23 -15.53 24.51
N GLN A 97 11.03 -16.03 24.76
CA GLN A 97 9.80 -15.25 24.69
C GLN A 97 9.63 -14.47 25.99
N HIS A 98 9.41 -13.17 25.91
CA HIS A 98 9.24 -12.33 27.09
C HIS A 98 7.79 -12.43 27.62
N GLU A 99 7.60 -12.95 28.83
CA GLU A 99 6.32 -13.00 29.56
C GLU A 99 5.10 -13.50 28.75
N PHE A 100 5.31 -14.46 27.84
CA PHE A 100 4.28 -14.95 26.92
C PHE A 100 3.64 -13.85 26.04
N GLU A 101 4.33 -12.72 25.91
CA GLU A 101 3.99 -11.67 24.97
C GLU A 101 4.53 -11.99 23.58
N ARG A 102 4.13 -11.19 22.61
CA ARG A 102 4.61 -11.31 21.22
C ARG A 102 5.97 -10.65 21.01
N ILE A 103 6.91 -11.00 21.88
CA ILE A 103 8.24 -10.40 21.96
C ILE A 103 9.28 -11.51 22.13
N LEU A 104 10.26 -11.55 21.22
CA LEU A 104 11.44 -12.39 21.37
C LEU A 104 12.65 -11.57 21.78
N LYS A 105 13.43 -12.10 22.71
CA LYS A 105 14.73 -11.55 23.12
C LYS A 105 15.83 -12.54 22.78
N PHE A 106 16.72 -12.15 21.87
CA PHE A 106 17.96 -12.86 21.62
C PHE A 106 19.06 -12.31 22.53
N SER A 107 19.81 -13.18 23.21
CA SER A 107 21.09 -12.85 23.84
C SER A 107 22.22 -13.28 22.92
N ILE A 108 23.07 -12.34 22.52
CA ILE A 108 24.13 -12.55 21.55
C ILE A 108 25.46 -12.10 22.17
N GLU A 109 26.40 -13.03 22.26
CA GLU A 109 27.75 -12.77 22.75
C GLU A 109 28.68 -12.47 21.56
N ASN A 110 29.33 -11.31 21.56
CA ASN A 110 30.32 -10.96 20.55
C ASN A 110 31.51 -10.26 21.21
N ARG A 111 32.73 -10.75 20.98
CA ARG A 111 33.97 -10.20 21.57
C ARG A 111 33.90 -9.99 23.09
N SER A 112 33.33 -10.97 23.80
CA SER A 112 33.12 -10.95 25.26
C SER A 112 32.11 -9.92 25.77
N GLU A 113 31.40 -9.22 24.88
CA GLU A 113 30.26 -8.37 25.23
C GLU A 113 28.94 -9.11 24.95
N ILE A 114 27.91 -8.82 25.75
CA ILE A 114 26.55 -9.35 25.54
C ILE A 114 25.67 -8.24 24.99
N PHE A 115 25.00 -8.52 23.88
CA PHE A 115 24.00 -7.67 23.27
C PHE A 115 22.64 -8.36 23.29
N TYR A 116 21.58 -7.56 23.43
CA TYR A 116 20.22 -8.07 23.27
C TYR A 116 19.60 -7.55 21.98
N LEU A 117 19.00 -8.46 21.19
CA LEU A 117 18.15 -8.10 20.06
C LEU A 117 16.70 -8.44 20.41
N ILE A 118 15.89 -7.40 20.62
CA ILE A 118 14.48 -7.50 21.00
C ILE A 118 13.66 -7.34 19.73
N CYS A 119 12.81 -8.32 19.43
CA CYS A 119 11.95 -8.34 18.25
C CYS A 119 10.49 -8.42 18.69
N GLU A 120 9.67 -7.48 18.24
CA GLU A 120 8.27 -7.36 18.63
C GLU A 120 7.37 -7.68 17.44
N PHE A 121 6.45 -8.63 17.60
CA PHE A 121 5.61 -9.20 16.53
C PHE A 121 4.12 -8.87 16.71
N PHE A 122 3.82 -7.71 17.27
CA PHE A 122 2.49 -7.13 17.32
C PHE A 122 2.43 -5.90 16.40
N ARG A 123 1.22 -5.41 16.07
CA ARG A 123 1.02 -4.22 15.24
C ARG A 123 1.92 -3.06 15.67
N ASN A 124 2.65 -2.48 14.73
CA ASN A 124 3.66 -1.43 14.95
C ASN A 124 4.89 -1.89 15.76
N GLY A 125 5.13 -3.20 15.83
CA GLY A 125 6.29 -3.80 16.47
C GLY A 125 7.60 -3.36 15.84
N ASN A 126 8.68 -3.60 16.56
CA ASN A 126 9.99 -3.05 16.31
C ASN A 126 11.09 -4.13 16.40
N VAL A 127 12.29 -3.77 15.95
CA VAL A 127 13.51 -4.52 16.24
C VAL A 127 14.50 -3.57 16.91
N ILE A 128 14.91 -3.90 18.13
CA ILE A 128 15.67 -3.01 19.01
C ILE A 128 16.94 -3.75 19.45
N LEU A 129 18.09 -3.12 19.24
CA LEU A 129 19.39 -3.58 19.71
C LEU A 129 19.78 -2.81 20.98
N THR A 130 20.13 -3.53 22.03
CA THR A 130 20.65 -2.96 23.29
C THR A 130 22.00 -3.57 23.66
N ASP A 131 22.71 -2.90 24.56
CA ASP A 131 23.82 -3.51 25.32
C ASP A 131 23.32 -4.40 26.46
N SER A 132 24.23 -4.86 27.30
CA SER A 132 23.98 -5.74 28.45
C SER A 132 23.16 -5.08 29.57
N GLU A 133 23.14 -3.75 29.65
CA GLU A 133 22.38 -2.98 30.65
C GLU A 133 21.01 -2.53 30.12
N PHE A 134 20.61 -3.03 28.94
CA PHE A 134 19.41 -2.65 28.21
C PHE A 134 19.42 -1.20 27.69
N LYS A 135 20.58 -0.56 27.57
CA LYS A 135 20.66 0.74 26.89
C LYS A 135 20.49 0.55 25.38
N ILE A 136 19.56 1.29 24.79
CA ILE A 136 19.23 1.21 23.36
C ILE A 136 20.40 1.73 22.55
N LEU A 137 21.05 0.85 21.80
CA LEU A 137 22.12 1.21 20.88
C LEU A 137 21.55 1.69 19.54
N HIS A 138 20.59 0.93 19.01
CA HIS A 138 19.89 1.23 17.77
C HIS A 138 18.49 0.58 17.75
N ALA A 139 17.53 1.21 17.09
CA ALA A 139 16.23 0.62 16.81
C ALA A 139 15.90 0.76 15.32
N LEU A 140 15.09 -0.17 14.81
CA LEU A 140 14.56 -0.11 13.46
C LEU A 140 13.67 1.14 13.29
N HIS A 141 12.83 1.42 14.29
CA HIS A 141 12.01 2.63 14.38
C HIS A 141 12.20 3.32 15.73
N TYR A 142 12.62 4.59 15.75
CA TYR A 142 12.64 5.40 16.98
C TYR A 142 11.31 6.10 17.19
N ARG A 143 10.74 6.01 18.39
CA ARG A 143 9.41 6.54 18.70
C ARG A 143 9.31 6.97 20.16
N ARG A 144 8.59 8.07 20.39
CA ARG A 144 8.04 8.41 21.71
C ARG A 144 6.60 7.92 21.77
N MET A 145 6.27 7.14 22.79
CA MET A 145 4.92 6.57 22.94
C MET A 145 4.42 6.83 24.36
N ARG A 146 3.10 6.70 24.55
CA ARG A 146 2.47 6.94 25.85
C ARG A 146 3.06 6.09 26.97
N ASP A 147 3.32 4.81 26.68
CA ASP A 147 3.70 3.83 27.70
C ASP A 147 5.22 3.65 27.83
N ARG A 148 6.00 4.01 26.79
CA ARG A 148 7.46 3.94 26.77
C ARG A 148 8.07 4.71 25.60
N ASP A 149 9.34 5.07 25.76
CA ASP A 149 10.14 5.63 24.69
C ASP A 149 11.10 4.57 24.12
N VAL A 150 11.32 4.62 22.80
CA VAL A 150 12.34 3.86 22.09
C VAL A 150 13.27 4.86 21.43
N ILE A 151 14.27 5.31 22.19
CA ILE A 151 15.22 6.35 21.80
C ILE A 151 16.64 5.84 22.04
N ARG A 152 17.54 6.18 21.13
CA ARG A 152 18.96 5.82 21.25
C ARG A 152 19.57 6.43 22.51
N GLY A 153 20.29 5.60 23.26
CA GLY A 153 21.01 5.99 24.47
C GLY A 153 20.20 5.87 25.76
N GLU A 154 18.89 5.67 25.68
CA GLU A 154 18.01 5.46 26.83
C GLU A 154 17.91 3.98 27.21
N LYS A 155 17.51 3.69 28.44
CA LYS A 155 17.26 2.33 28.90
C LYS A 155 15.94 1.81 28.33
N LEU A 156 15.96 0.65 27.69
CA LEU A 156 14.78 0.01 27.13
C LEU A 156 13.81 -0.38 28.24
N VAL A 157 12.56 0.05 28.08
CA VAL A 157 11.42 -0.43 28.84
C VAL A 157 10.59 -1.34 27.92
N PHE A 158 10.25 -2.54 28.38
CA PHE A 158 9.35 -3.43 27.63
C PHE A 158 7.93 -2.85 27.61
N PRO A 159 7.08 -3.17 26.61
CA PRO A 159 5.67 -2.78 26.67
C PRO A 159 5.03 -3.33 27.95
N PRO A 160 4.03 -2.65 28.52
CA PRO A 160 3.26 -3.22 29.61
C PRO A 160 2.65 -4.55 29.16
N SER A 161 2.67 -5.56 30.03
CA SER A 161 2.02 -6.85 29.75
C SER A 161 0.54 -6.65 29.46
N SER A 162 0.05 -7.35 28.45
CA SER A 162 -1.36 -7.26 28.01
C SER A 162 -2.32 -7.98 28.95
N GLY A 163 -1.81 -8.91 29.76
CA GLY A 163 -2.50 -9.62 30.83
C GLY A 163 -1.51 -10.47 31.64
N LEU A 164 -2.03 -11.47 32.33
CA LEU A 164 -1.23 -12.47 33.03
C LEU A 164 -0.73 -13.54 32.06
N ASN A 165 0.47 -14.06 32.32
CA ASN A 165 1.04 -15.16 31.56
C ASN A 165 0.25 -16.45 31.85
N PRO A 166 -0.42 -17.06 30.86
CA PRO A 166 -1.27 -18.24 31.06
C PRO A 166 -0.48 -19.47 31.54
N LEU A 167 0.84 -19.53 31.30
CA LEU A 167 1.71 -20.62 31.76
C LEU A 167 1.99 -20.57 33.27
N LYS A 168 1.69 -19.45 33.93
CA LYS A 168 2.04 -19.20 35.34
C LYS A 168 0.83 -19.03 36.25
N ILE A 169 -0.39 -19.27 35.76
CA ILE A 169 -1.62 -19.11 36.56
C ILE A 169 -2.14 -20.45 37.07
N ASP A 170 -2.71 -20.42 38.27
CA ASP A 170 -3.53 -21.47 38.84
C ASP A 170 -5.02 -21.08 38.83
N LEU A 171 -5.86 -21.99 39.32
CA LEU A 171 -7.30 -21.75 39.41
C LEU A 171 -7.64 -20.59 40.35
N GLU A 172 -6.92 -20.45 41.48
CA GLU A 172 -7.13 -19.37 42.44
C GLU A 172 -6.91 -18.02 41.77
N LYS A 173 -5.81 -17.89 41.02
CA LYS A 173 -5.52 -16.67 40.27
C LYS A 173 -6.59 -16.41 39.23
N LEU A 174 -7.06 -17.44 38.52
CA LEU A 174 -8.13 -17.28 37.53
C LEU A 174 -9.42 -16.71 38.14
N ARG A 175 -9.73 -16.98 39.42
CA ARG A 175 -10.93 -16.42 40.08
C ARG A 175 -10.93 -14.90 40.11
N GLU A 176 -9.77 -14.25 40.07
CA GLU A 176 -9.66 -12.79 39.99
C GLU A 176 -10.29 -12.22 38.70
N ILE A 177 -10.56 -13.05 37.68
CA ILE A 177 -11.32 -12.63 36.51
C ILE A 177 -12.71 -12.10 36.88
N ARG A 178 -13.27 -12.50 38.03
CA ARG A 178 -14.54 -11.99 38.57
C ARG A 178 -14.53 -10.47 38.80
N ASN A 179 -13.35 -9.85 38.95
CA ASN A 179 -13.19 -8.40 39.02
C ASN A 179 -13.57 -7.68 37.72
N LEU A 180 -13.72 -8.42 36.61
CA LEU A 180 -14.19 -7.93 35.31
C LEU A 180 -15.67 -8.26 35.08
N SER A 181 -16.49 -8.22 36.15
CA SER A 181 -17.87 -8.69 36.23
C SER A 181 -18.81 -8.24 35.10
N ASP A 182 -18.66 -7.00 34.63
CA ASP A 182 -19.50 -6.39 33.59
C ASP A 182 -19.09 -6.74 32.15
N PHE A 183 -17.90 -7.32 31.95
CA PHE A 183 -17.42 -7.69 30.64
C PHE A 183 -18.05 -9.02 30.16
N GLN A 184 -18.14 -9.16 28.83
CA GLN A 184 -18.31 -10.47 28.21
C GLN A 184 -17.06 -11.31 28.44
N ILE A 185 -17.22 -12.60 28.72
CA ILE A 185 -16.11 -13.48 29.13
C ILE A 185 -14.97 -13.52 28.12
N VAL A 186 -15.25 -13.46 26.81
CA VAL A 186 -14.19 -13.40 25.80
C VAL A 186 -13.31 -12.16 25.93
N ARG A 187 -13.90 -10.99 26.22
CA ARG A 187 -13.16 -9.73 26.44
C ARG A 187 -12.42 -9.76 27.77
N ALA A 188 -13.04 -10.34 28.80
CA ALA A 188 -12.43 -10.51 30.10
C ALA A 188 -11.18 -11.39 29.99
N LEU A 189 -11.25 -12.53 29.30
CA LEU A 189 -10.11 -13.41 29.08
C LEU A 189 -8.96 -12.72 28.34
N THR A 190 -9.24 -11.97 27.26
CA THR A 190 -8.17 -11.24 26.53
C THR A 190 -7.54 -10.10 27.32
N LYS A 191 -8.21 -9.58 28.35
CA LYS A 191 -7.67 -8.54 29.24
C LYS A 191 -6.97 -9.15 30.46
N PHE A 192 -7.46 -10.30 30.91
CA PHE A 192 -6.95 -11.00 32.07
C PHE A 192 -5.70 -11.82 31.75
N LEU A 193 -5.63 -12.41 30.56
CA LEU A 193 -4.52 -13.22 30.09
C LEU A 193 -3.85 -12.57 28.88
N SER A 194 -2.54 -12.76 28.73
CA SER A 194 -1.76 -12.35 27.55
C SER A 194 -2.06 -13.23 26.32
N ILE A 195 -3.32 -13.31 25.90
CA ILE A 195 -3.79 -14.10 24.77
C ILE A 195 -4.64 -13.26 23.80
N GLY A 196 -4.54 -13.58 22.52
CA GLY A 196 -5.38 -12.99 21.48
C GLY A 196 -6.81 -13.54 21.48
N GLY A 197 -7.72 -12.81 20.85
CA GLY A 197 -9.14 -13.19 20.77
C GLY A 197 -9.39 -14.57 20.13
N LEU A 198 -8.52 -15.02 19.22
CA LEU A 198 -8.58 -16.38 18.65
C LEU A 198 -8.53 -17.46 19.74
N TYR A 199 -7.54 -17.37 20.62
CA TYR A 199 -7.33 -18.36 21.68
C TYR A 199 -8.31 -18.17 22.84
N ALA A 200 -8.75 -16.94 23.13
CA ALA A 200 -9.83 -16.71 24.08
C ALA A 200 -11.15 -17.37 23.63
N GLU A 201 -11.49 -17.27 22.34
CA GLU A 201 -12.65 -18.00 21.79
C GLU A 201 -12.44 -19.51 21.83
N GLU A 202 -11.23 -20.00 21.53
CA GLU A 202 -10.95 -21.43 21.58
C GLU A 202 -11.08 -22.01 22.99
N ILE A 203 -10.55 -21.33 24.03
CA ILE A 203 -10.73 -21.72 25.44
C ILE A 203 -12.22 -21.88 25.75
N LEU A 204 -13.04 -20.92 25.32
CA LEU A 204 -14.47 -20.92 25.60
C LEU A 204 -15.21 -22.00 24.82
N ASN A 205 -14.79 -22.30 23.58
CA ASN A 205 -15.32 -23.41 22.81
C ASN A 205 -15.03 -24.75 23.48
N ILE A 206 -13.80 -24.97 23.95
CA ILE A 206 -13.40 -26.17 24.69
C ILE A 206 -14.19 -26.29 26.00
N ALA A 207 -14.33 -25.19 26.74
CA ALA A 207 -15.09 -25.14 27.98
C ALA A 207 -16.62 -25.27 27.77
N GLY A 208 -17.12 -25.13 26.55
CA GLY A 208 -18.55 -25.14 26.22
C GLY A 208 -19.30 -23.92 26.77
N ILE A 209 -18.67 -22.74 26.79
CA ILE A 209 -19.24 -21.50 27.33
C ILE A 209 -19.45 -20.48 26.20
N ASP A 210 -20.65 -19.91 26.11
CA ASP A 210 -20.92 -18.87 25.11
C ASP A 210 -20.06 -17.62 25.37
N LYS A 211 -19.37 -17.14 24.33
CA LYS A 211 -18.45 -16.00 24.42
C LYS A 211 -19.06 -14.68 24.88
N LYS A 212 -20.38 -14.53 24.75
CA LYS A 212 -21.15 -13.36 25.17
C LYS A 212 -21.62 -13.45 26.63
N THR A 213 -21.43 -14.59 27.30
CA THR A 213 -21.73 -14.76 28.72
C THR A 213 -21.02 -13.66 29.52
N ARG A 214 -21.74 -12.99 30.44
CA ARG A 214 -21.13 -12.00 31.32
C ARG A 214 -20.39 -12.70 32.45
N VAL A 215 -19.23 -12.16 32.85
CA VAL A 215 -18.40 -12.72 33.92
C VAL A 215 -19.19 -12.91 35.21
N LYS A 216 -20.06 -11.97 35.57
CA LYS A 216 -20.90 -12.08 36.77
C LYS A 216 -21.85 -13.29 36.80
N ASN A 217 -22.14 -13.88 35.63
CA ASN A 217 -23.02 -15.04 35.50
C ASN A 217 -22.24 -16.37 35.53
N LEU A 218 -20.91 -16.34 35.68
CA LEU A 218 -20.09 -17.56 35.72
C LEU A 218 -20.19 -18.24 37.09
N SER A 219 -20.50 -19.53 37.07
CA SER A 219 -20.40 -20.41 38.24
C SER A 219 -18.94 -20.81 38.51
N GLU A 220 -18.66 -21.35 39.70
CA GLU A 220 -17.34 -21.95 39.98
C GLU A 220 -17.01 -23.12 39.04
N LYS A 221 -18.03 -23.89 38.64
CA LYS A 221 -17.87 -24.97 37.68
C LYS A 221 -17.44 -24.44 36.30
N ASP A 222 -17.91 -23.27 35.90
CA ASP A 222 -17.51 -22.65 34.64
C ASP A 222 -16.05 -22.18 34.69
N LEU A 223 -15.62 -21.60 35.82
CA LEU A 223 -14.21 -21.24 36.02
C LEU A 223 -13.28 -22.46 35.98
N GLN A 224 -13.69 -23.57 36.58
CA GLN A 224 -12.95 -24.83 36.51
C GLN A 224 -12.78 -25.32 35.07
N LYS A 225 -13.86 -25.33 34.27
CA LYS A 225 -13.80 -25.71 32.85
C LYS A 225 -12.91 -24.77 32.02
N ILE A 226 -12.95 -23.46 32.30
CA ILE A 226 -12.08 -22.48 31.64
C ILE A 226 -10.62 -22.77 31.97
N TYR A 227 -10.31 -23.06 33.24
CA TYR A 227 -8.96 -23.41 33.66
C TYR A 227 -8.45 -24.69 32.98
N GLU A 228 -9.27 -25.75 32.96
CA GLU A 228 -8.96 -27.00 32.26
C GLU A 228 -8.74 -26.77 30.76
N ALA A 229 -9.55 -25.94 30.11
CA ALA A 229 -9.38 -25.57 28.71
C ALA A 229 -8.08 -24.79 28.45
N ILE A 230 -7.67 -23.92 29.38
CA ILE A 230 -6.36 -23.23 29.32
C ILE A 230 -5.23 -24.25 29.40
N GLN A 231 -5.27 -25.18 30.36
CA GLN A 231 -4.25 -26.21 30.51
C GLN A 231 -4.16 -27.12 29.28
N HIS A 232 -5.31 -27.52 28.72
CA HIS A 232 -5.37 -28.30 27.49
C HIS A 232 -4.70 -27.60 26.29
N LEU A 233 -4.92 -26.28 26.14
CA LEU A 233 -4.24 -25.51 25.08
C LEU A 233 -2.74 -25.41 25.29
N ILE A 234 -2.29 -25.25 26.53
CA ILE A 234 -0.86 -25.24 26.87
C ILE A 234 -0.24 -26.58 26.53
N GLU A 235 -0.87 -27.69 26.94
CA GLU A 235 -0.41 -29.04 26.61
C GLU A 235 -0.37 -29.28 25.10
N SER A 236 -1.39 -28.81 24.37
CA SER A 236 -1.43 -28.88 22.90
C SER A 236 -0.25 -28.15 22.27
N ALA A 237 0.13 -26.99 22.81
CA ALA A 237 1.27 -26.22 22.33
C ALA A 237 2.62 -26.90 22.64
N GLU A 238 2.74 -27.55 23.79
CA GLU A 238 4.00 -28.18 24.22
C GLU A 238 4.25 -29.55 23.58
N ARG A 239 3.19 -30.35 23.39
CA ARG A 239 3.29 -31.78 23.10
C ARG A 239 2.51 -32.24 21.87
N GLU A 240 1.41 -31.58 21.52
CA GLU A 240 0.56 -31.98 20.39
C GLU A 240 0.66 -31.06 19.18
N VAL A 241 1.88 -30.62 18.88
CA VAL A 241 2.15 -29.77 17.72
C VAL A 241 1.72 -30.48 16.44
N LYS A 242 0.66 -29.97 15.81
CA LYS A 242 0.05 -30.43 14.54
C LYS A 242 -0.07 -29.23 13.59
N PRO A 243 1.04 -28.82 12.96
CA PRO A 243 1.10 -27.62 12.13
C PRO A 243 0.15 -27.70 10.94
N GLN A 244 -0.62 -26.65 10.72
CA GLN A 244 -1.57 -26.62 9.62
C GLN A 244 -1.84 -25.21 9.11
N ILE A 245 -2.03 -25.12 7.80
CA ILE A 245 -2.55 -23.95 7.12
C ILE A 245 -4.04 -24.17 6.89
N ILE A 246 -4.86 -23.20 7.30
CA ILE A 246 -6.31 -23.21 7.19
C ILE A 246 -6.70 -22.57 5.86
N ILE A 247 -7.56 -23.25 5.10
CA ILE A 247 -8.08 -22.83 3.80
C ILE A 247 -9.57 -22.51 3.94
N ASP A 248 -10.00 -21.36 3.43
CA ASP A 248 -11.42 -21.00 3.34
C ASP A 248 -12.17 -21.80 2.24
N LYS A 249 -13.42 -21.41 1.97
CA LYS A 249 -14.27 -22.10 0.99
C LYS A 249 -13.88 -21.74 -0.44
N GLU A 250 -13.29 -20.57 -0.62
CA GLU A 250 -12.80 -20.00 -1.86
C GLU A 250 -11.45 -20.59 -2.28
N GLY A 251 -10.80 -21.34 -1.38
CA GLY A 251 -9.52 -21.98 -1.62
C GLY A 251 -8.33 -21.11 -1.23
N GLU A 252 -8.56 -19.96 -0.61
CA GLU A 252 -7.51 -19.08 -0.12
C GLU A 252 -7.09 -19.49 1.29
N PRO A 253 -5.79 -19.52 1.59
CA PRO A 253 -5.34 -19.81 2.93
C PRO A 253 -5.50 -18.54 3.81
N ILE A 254 -6.03 -18.73 5.02
CA ILE A 254 -6.51 -17.63 5.87
C ILE A 254 -5.84 -17.58 7.23
N ASP A 255 -5.34 -18.70 7.72
CA ASP A 255 -4.60 -18.77 8.98
C ASP A 255 -3.56 -19.88 8.92
N VAL A 256 -2.59 -19.81 9.83
CA VAL A 256 -1.61 -20.85 10.08
C VAL A 256 -1.49 -21.01 11.59
N VAL A 257 -1.71 -22.25 12.05
CA VAL A 257 -1.79 -22.57 13.48
C VAL A 257 -0.95 -23.80 13.83
N PRO A 258 -0.37 -23.82 15.04
CA PRO A 258 0.57 -24.86 15.45
C PRO A 258 -0.11 -26.16 15.86
N PHE A 259 -1.39 -26.14 16.21
CA PHE A 259 -2.16 -27.31 16.64
C PHE A 259 -3.64 -27.14 16.27
N GLU A 260 -4.44 -28.20 16.47
CA GLU A 260 -5.85 -28.20 16.08
C GLU A 260 -6.68 -27.25 16.95
N LEU A 261 -7.44 -26.36 16.30
CA LEU A 261 -8.42 -25.50 16.94
C LEU A 261 -9.83 -25.91 16.51
N THR A 262 -10.74 -26.01 17.47
CA THR A 262 -12.17 -26.29 17.27
C THR A 262 -12.80 -25.29 16.31
N LYS A 263 -12.37 -24.02 16.38
CA LYS A 263 -12.77 -22.97 15.44
C LYS A 263 -12.61 -23.36 13.96
N TYR A 264 -11.62 -24.20 13.64
CA TYR A 264 -11.30 -24.61 12.28
C TYR A 264 -11.73 -26.04 11.97
N ARG A 265 -12.63 -26.64 12.76
CA ARG A 265 -13.07 -28.04 12.57
C ARG A 265 -13.53 -28.32 11.14
N ASP A 266 -14.36 -27.45 10.59
CA ASP A 266 -15.01 -27.62 9.28
C ASP A 266 -14.24 -26.99 8.10
N PHE A 267 -13.05 -26.45 8.36
CA PHE A 267 -12.21 -25.85 7.32
C PHE A 267 -11.31 -26.90 6.67
N LYS A 268 -10.99 -26.68 5.40
CA LYS A 268 -9.95 -27.47 4.72
C LYS A 268 -8.60 -27.12 5.32
N LYS A 269 -7.75 -28.14 5.53
CA LYS A 269 -6.46 -28.02 6.22
C LYS A 269 -5.34 -28.59 5.36
N VAL A 270 -4.25 -27.86 5.24
CA VAL A 270 -2.99 -28.37 4.70
C VAL A 270 -2.06 -28.63 5.87
N ARG A 271 -1.80 -29.90 6.18
CA ARG A 271 -0.92 -30.30 7.29
C ARG A 271 0.55 -30.29 6.85
N LEU A 272 1.42 -29.86 7.76
CA LEU A 272 2.88 -29.87 7.59
C LEU A 272 3.55 -30.55 8.79
N ASN A 273 4.81 -30.94 8.62
CA ASN A 273 5.56 -31.67 9.64
C ASN A 273 6.09 -30.76 10.75
N ARG A 274 6.46 -29.52 10.39
CA ARG A 274 7.03 -28.53 11.31
C ARG A 274 6.28 -27.22 11.18
N PHE A 275 6.07 -26.55 12.32
CA PHE A 275 5.41 -25.25 12.35
C PHE A 275 6.23 -24.19 11.63
N ASN A 276 7.56 -24.24 11.72
CA ASN A 276 8.42 -23.39 10.92
C ASN A 276 8.14 -23.49 9.41
N GLU A 277 7.93 -24.70 8.88
CA GLU A 277 7.63 -24.91 7.46
C GLU A 277 6.25 -24.33 7.10
N ALA A 278 5.27 -24.49 8.00
CA ALA A 278 3.94 -23.92 7.81
C ALA A 278 3.98 -22.38 7.77
N ILE A 279 4.70 -21.75 8.70
CA ILE A 279 4.90 -20.29 8.75
C ILE A 279 5.66 -19.80 7.51
N ASP A 280 6.75 -20.47 7.14
CA ASP A 280 7.57 -20.07 5.99
C ASP A 280 6.78 -20.16 4.69
N LYS A 281 6.04 -21.26 4.48
CA LYS A 281 5.17 -21.45 3.33
C LYS A 281 4.05 -20.42 3.30
N PHE A 282 3.30 -20.29 4.39
CA PHE A 282 2.22 -19.31 4.53
C PHE A 282 2.77 -17.94 4.18
N TYR A 283 3.59 -17.34 5.03
CA TYR A 283 3.97 -15.94 4.83
C TYR A 283 4.80 -15.69 3.56
N THR A 284 5.57 -16.65 3.04
CA THR A 284 6.34 -16.40 1.82
C THR A 284 5.48 -16.47 0.55
N GLU A 285 4.57 -17.44 0.43
CA GLU A 285 3.65 -17.52 -0.72
C GLU A 285 2.78 -16.24 -0.80
N TYR A 286 2.36 -15.66 0.33
CA TYR A 286 1.63 -14.38 0.31
C TYR A 286 2.46 -13.12 0.35
N TYR A 287 3.68 -13.15 0.89
CA TYR A 287 4.58 -12.01 0.72
C TYR A 287 4.79 -11.77 -0.78
N VAL A 288 4.91 -12.85 -1.56
CA VAL A 288 4.94 -12.79 -3.04
C VAL A 288 3.62 -12.29 -3.63
N LYS A 289 2.46 -12.89 -3.28
CA LYS A 289 1.16 -12.41 -3.79
C LYS A 289 0.92 -10.92 -3.46
N GLY A 290 1.09 -10.53 -2.20
CA GLY A 290 0.85 -9.17 -1.71
C GLY A 290 1.91 -8.12 -2.09
N LEU A 291 3.12 -8.53 -2.51
CA LEU A 291 4.06 -7.63 -3.21
C LEU A 291 3.58 -7.39 -4.65
N THR A 292 3.17 -8.45 -5.32
CA THR A 292 2.67 -8.41 -6.69
C THR A 292 1.44 -7.50 -6.80
N GLU A 293 0.52 -7.60 -5.83
CA GLU A 293 -0.66 -6.73 -5.74
C GLU A 293 -0.29 -5.27 -5.45
N ARG A 294 0.58 -4.99 -4.47
CA ARG A 294 0.97 -3.59 -4.14
C ARG A 294 1.78 -2.90 -5.24
N VAL A 295 2.63 -3.64 -5.94
CA VAL A 295 3.31 -3.15 -7.14
C VAL A 295 2.27 -2.82 -8.21
N SER A 296 1.29 -3.71 -8.43
CA SER A 296 0.20 -3.49 -9.39
C SER A 296 -0.61 -2.23 -9.03
N GLU A 297 -1.06 -2.08 -7.78
CA GLU A 297 -1.85 -0.93 -7.33
C GLU A 297 -1.11 0.41 -7.50
N LYS A 298 0.20 0.44 -7.22
CA LYS A 298 0.99 1.68 -7.36
C LYS A 298 1.15 2.07 -8.83
N VAL A 299 1.45 1.10 -9.68
CA VAL A 299 1.57 1.31 -11.13
C VAL A 299 0.23 1.71 -11.72
N GLU A 300 -0.86 1.05 -11.33
CA GLU A 300 -2.23 1.37 -11.76
C GLU A 300 -2.64 2.79 -11.36
N LYS A 301 -2.32 3.24 -10.14
CA LYS A 301 -2.58 4.63 -9.71
C LYS A 301 -1.79 5.65 -10.51
N GLU A 302 -0.53 5.38 -10.83
CA GLU A 302 0.28 6.27 -11.68
C GLU A 302 -0.27 6.31 -13.11
N ILE A 303 -0.65 5.17 -13.69
CA ILE A 303 -1.28 5.08 -15.02
C ILE A 303 -2.61 5.86 -15.03
N ALA A 304 -3.49 5.64 -14.06
CA ALA A 304 -4.78 6.31 -13.98
C ALA A 304 -4.66 7.84 -13.95
N LYS A 305 -3.62 8.36 -13.29
CA LYS A 305 -3.30 9.80 -13.27
C LYS A 305 -2.93 10.31 -14.68
N TYR A 306 -2.12 9.57 -15.42
CA TYR A 306 -1.72 9.95 -16.78
C TYR A 306 -2.86 9.81 -17.78
N GLU A 307 -3.70 8.78 -17.66
CA GLU A 307 -4.90 8.60 -18.47
C GLU A 307 -5.92 9.73 -18.29
N ALA A 308 -6.08 10.25 -17.06
CA ALA A 308 -6.95 11.39 -16.80
C ALA A 308 -6.49 12.65 -17.56
N ILE A 309 -5.18 12.95 -17.51
CA ILE A 309 -4.59 14.08 -18.25
C ILE A 309 -4.72 13.87 -19.76
N LEU A 310 -4.50 12.64 -20.25
CA LEU A 310 -4.62 12.30 -21.66
C LEU A 310 -6.04 12.55 -22.17
N ARG A 311 -7.08 12.19 -21.40
CA ARG A 311 -8.48 12.45 -21.77
C ARG A 311 -8.75 13.94 -21.97
N GLU A 312 -8.31 14.80 -21.04
CA GLU A 312 -8.46 16.25 -21.16
C GLU A 312 -7.73 16.80 -22.39
N GLN A 313 -6.52 16.30 -22.68
CA GLN A 313 -5.76 16.70 -23.86
C GLN A 313 -6.42 16.27 -25.17
N VAL A 314 -7.02 15.08 -25.22
CA VAL A 314 -7.76 14.58 -26.39
C VAL A 314 -9.03 15.40 -26.64
N GLU A 315 -9.76 15.76 -25.58
CA GLU A 315 -10.92 16.66 -25.69
C GLU A 315 -10.52 18.07 -26.16
N SER A 316 -9.43 18.61 -25.61
CA SER A 316 -8.86 19.90 -26.03
C SER A 316 -8.38 19.88 -27.49
N LYS A 317 -7.79 18.76 -27.93
CA LYS A 317 -7.40 18.56 -29.34
C LYS A 317 -8.63 18.64 -30.24
N ARG A 318 -9.72 17.97 -29.87
CA ARG A 318 -10.98 17.98 -30.63
C ARG A 318 -11.57 19.38 -30.73
N SER A 319 -11.66 20.12 -29.62
CA SER A 319 -12.22 21.47 -29.63
C SER A 319 -11.38 22.44 -30.48
N ILE A 320 -10.04 22.35 -30.41
CA ILE A 320 -9.14 23.13 -31.26
C ILE A 320 -9.35 22.79 -32.74
N GLN A 321 -9.52 21.51 -33.10
CA GLN A 321 -9.81 21.10 -34.48
C GLN A 321 -11.13 21.69 -35.00
N GLU A 322 -12.19 21.61 -34.20
CA GLU A 322 -13.50 22.21 -34.53
C GLU A 322 -13.38 23.73 -34.72
N GLU A 323 -12.58 24.42 -33.89
CA GLU A 323 -12.35 25.87 -33.99
C GLU A 323 -11.51 26.27 -35.22
N ILE A 324 -10.53 25.45 -35.62
CA ILE A 324 -9.75 25.64 -36.85
C ILE A 324 -10.68 25.58 -38.06
N GLU A 325 -11.50 24.54 -38.16
CA GLU A 325 -12.42 24.37 -39.29
C GLU A 325 -13.45 25.50 -39.33
N ARG A 326 -14.00 25.90 -38.18
CA ARG A 326 -14.92 27.03 -38.09
C ARG A 326 -14.27 28.34 -38.53
N SER A 327 -13.05 28.61 -38.10
CA SER A 327 -12.33 29.84 -38.47
C SER A 327 -12.07 29.91 -39.97
N ARG A 328 -11.72 28.78 -40.62
CA ARG A 328 -11.58 28.69 -42.07
C ARG A 328 -12.91 28.95 -42.79
N ARG A 329 -14.00 28.28 -42.37
CA ARG A 329 -15.34 28.50 -42.94
C ARG A 329 -15.80 29.96 -42.85
N ILE A 330 -15.53 30.62 -41.73
CA ILE A 330 -15.83 32.05 -41.57
C ILE A 330 -14.99 32.87 -42.55
N GLY A 331 -13.68 32.61 -42.65
CA GLY A 331 -12.82 33.27 -43.63
C GLY A 331 -13.31 33.12 -45.07
N ASP A 332 -13.68 31.90 -45.48
CA ASP A 332 -14.24 31.59 -46.80
C ASP A 332 -15.56 32.33 -47.05
N THR A 333 -16.42 32.40 -46.03
CA THR A 333 -17.73 33.07 -46.09
C THR A 333 -17.56 34.59 -46.28
N ILE A 334 -16.62 35.19 -45.56
CA ILE A 334 -16.30 36.62 -45.68
C ILE A 334 -15.77 36.93 -47.09
N TYR A 335 -14.86 36.11 -47.61
CA TYR A 335 -14.35 36.29 -48.98
C TYR A 335 -15.45 36.16 -50.04
N SER A 336 -16.34 35.18 -49.88
CA SER A 336 -17.40 34.91 -50.85
C SER A 336 -18.46 36.02 -50.91
N HIS A 337 -18.65 36.78 -49.81
CA HIS A 337 -19.64 37.87 -49.71
C HIS A 337 -19.00 39.24 -49.48
N LEU A 338 -17.77 39.41 -49.95
CA LEU A 338 -16.96 40.57 -49.64
C LEU A 338 -17.62 41.90 -50.08
N ASN A 339 -18.26 41.94 -51.25
CA ASN A 339 -18.94 43.14 -51.76
C ASN A 339 -20.12 43.54 -50.87
N GLU A 340 -20.89 42.56 -50.43
CA GLU A 340 -22.07 42.72 -49.58
C GLU A 340 -21.68 43.22 -48.18
N LEU A 341 -20.65 42.63 -47.58
CA LEU A 341 -20.13 43.06 -46.29
C LEU A 341 -19.45 44.44 -46.35
N THR A 342 -18.78 44.75 -47.46
CA THR A 342 -18.20 46.08 -47.71
C THR A 342 -19.30 47.13 -47.84
N HIS A 343 -20.42 46.80 -48.46
CA HIS A 343 -21.58 47.69 -48.54
C HIS A 343 -22.16 47.98 -47.14
N LEU A 344 -22.38 46.96 -46.31
CA LEU A 344 -22.83 47.15 -44.93
C LEU A 344 -21.90 48.07 -44.14
N LYS A 345 -20.59 47.86 -44.29
CA LYS A 345 -19.59 48.69 -43.63
C LYS A 345 -19.66 50.14 -44.09
N ARG A 346 -19.74 50.39 -45.40
CA ARG A 346 -19.87 51.74 -45.96
C ARG A 346 -21.12 52.44 -45.43
N VAL A 347 -22.26 51.74 -45.32
CA VAL A 347 -23.48 52.32 -44.74
C VAL A 347 -23.25 52.75 -43.29
N ILE A 348 -22.55 51.94 -42.49
CA ILE A 348 -22.20 52.29 -41.11
C ILE A 348 -21.26 53.51 -41.07
N GLU A 349 -20.25 53.56 -41.95
CA GLU A 349 -19.31 54.68 -42.07
C GLU A 349 -20.06 55.98 -42.46
N ASP A 350 -20.88 55.95 -43.50
CA ASP A 350 -21.67 57.09 -43.98
C ASP A 350 -22.63 57.64 -42.91
N CYS A 351 -23.25 56.75 -42.12
CA CYS A 351 -24.11 57.14 -41.01
C CYS A 351 -23.32 57.83 -39.88
N ARG A 352 -22.10 57.36 -39.60
CA ARG A 352 -21.24 57.98 -38.58
C ARG A 352 -20.68 59.33 -39.01
N ASP A 353 -20.34 59.48 -40.28
CA ASP A 353 -19.89 60.76 -40.84
C ASP A 353 -20.99 61.83 -40.78
N LYS A 354 -22.26 61.41 -40.79
CA LYS A 354 -23.44 62.27 -40.54
C LYS A 354 -23.70 62.56 -39.05
N GLY A 355 -22.89 62.04 -38.14
CA GLY A 355 -22.96 62.29 -36.70
C GLY A 355 -23.97 61.43 -35.93
N LEU A 356 -24.52 60.35 -36.53
CA LEU A 356 -25.47 59.45 -35.86
C LEU A 356 -24.79 58.61 -34.77
N LYS A 357 -25.50 58.37 -33.67
CA LYS A 357 -25.06 57.49 -32.58
C LYS A 357 -25.24 56.02 -32.97
N LEU A 358 -24.46 55.12 -32.37
CA LEU A 358 -24.46 53.69 -32.72
C LEU A 358 -25.85 53.03 -32.60
N ASP A 359 -26.65 53.41 -31.60
CA ASP A 359 -28.01 52.89 -31.42
C ASP A 359 -28.95 53.30 -32.57
N GLU A 360 -28.75 54.51 -33.12
CA GLU A 360 -29.52 55.02 -34.26
C GLU A 360 -29.12 54.30 -35.55
N ILE A 361 -27.83 54.00 -35.71
CA ILE A 361 -27.30 53.22 -36.83
C ILE A 361 -27.82 51.78 -36.78
N GLU A 362 -27.81 51.17 -35.60
CA GLU A 362 -28.35 49.82 -35.39
C GLU A 362 -29.86 49.77 -35.68
N TYR A 363 -30.62 50.81 -35.32
CA TYR A 363 -32.04 50.93 -35.67
C TYR A 363 -32.25 50.96 -37.19
N ILE A 364 -31.45 51.76 -37.92
CA ILE A 364 -31.53 51.88 -39.39
C ILE A 364 -31.26 50.51 -40.04
N LEU A 365 -30.15 49.85 -39.68
CA LEU A 365 -29.79 48.54 -40.24
C LEU A 365 -30.84 47.47 -39.94
N ASN A 366 -31.42 47.48 -38.73
CA ASN A 366 -32.48 46.55 -38.36
C ASN A 366 -33.80 46.83 -39.10
N SER A 367 -34.10 48.09 -39.43
CA SER A 367 -35.29 48.43 -40.21
C SER A 367 -35.19 47.91 -41.65
N GLU A 368 -34.01 48.04 -42.26
CA GLU A 368 -33.72 47.52 -43.61
C GLU A 368 -33.66 45.98 -43.62
N LYS A 369 -33.15 45.36 -42.54
CA LYS A 369 -33.23 43.92 -42.30
C LYS A 369 -34.67 43.42 -42.26
N LYS A 370 -35.55 44.09 -41.51
CA LYS A 370 -36.99 43.73 -41.43
C LYS A 370 -37.70 43.87 -42.78
N ALA A 371 -37.24 44.78 -43.63
CA ALA A 371 -37.71 44.92 -45.00
C ALA A 371 -37.16 43.82 -45.95
N GLY A 372 -36.31 42.91 -45.46
CA GLY A 372 -35.80 41.78 -46.23
C GLY A 372 -34.73 42.13 -47.26
N LYS A 373 -34.08 43.30 -47.15
CA LYS A 373 -33.12 43.77 -48.16
C LYS A 373 -31.72 43.17 -47.93
N THR A 374 -31.12 42.63 -48.98
CA THR A 374 -29.70 42.24 -49.00
C THR A 374 -28.83 43.48 -49.21
N PRO A 375 -27.73 43.67 -48.45
CA PRO A 375 -27.11 42.74 -47.49
C PRO A 375 -27.53 42.90 -46.02
N TYR A 376 -28.51 43.76 -45.69
CA TYR A 376 -28.96 44.03 -44.32
C TYR A 376 -29.49 42.80 -43.57
N VAL A 377 -30.01 41.81 -44.29
CA VAL A 377 -30.48 40.54 -43.71
C VAL A 377 -29.40 39.78 -42.93
N TYR A 378 -28.12 39.99 -43.23
CA TYR A 378 -27.02 39.32 -42.53
C TYR A 378 -26.62 39.98 -41.22
N PHE A 379 -27.06 41.22 -40.96
CA PHE A 379 -26.67 41.98 -39.78
C PHE A 379 -27.42 41.50 -38.53
N GLU A 380 -26.69 41.22 -37.44
CA GLU A 380 -27.26 40.72 -36.17
C GLU A 380 -27.10 41.70 -35.00
N GLY A 381 -26.24 42.71 -35.14
CA GLY A 381 -26.10 43.76 -34.12
C GLY A 381 -24.72 44.40 -34.12
N LEU A 382 -24.58 45.48 -33.35
CA LEU A 382 -23.30 46.14 -33.10
C LEU A 382 -22.76 45.80 -31.72
N ASN A 383 -21.44 45.66 -31.60
CA ASN A 383 -20.73 45.60 -30.33
C ASN A 383 -19.96 46.93 -30.13
N PRO A 384 -20.49 47.87 -29.33
CA PRO A 384 -19.88 49.17 -29.12
C PRO A 384 -18.48 49.10 -28.46
N GLU A 385 -18.28 48.17 -27.53
CA GLU A 385 -17.02 48.04 -26.78
C GLU A 385 -15.88 47.57 -27.67
N LYS A 386 -16.15 46.55 -28.50
CA LYS A 386 -15.17 45.97 -29.43
C LYS A 386 -15.12 46.66 -30.78
N ARG A 387 -16.08 47.53 -31.07
CA ARG A 387 -16.24 48.22 -32.36
C ARG A 387 -16.35 47.21 -33.52
N GLU A 388 -17.20 46.21 -33.33
CA GLU A 388 -17.43 45.14 -34.30
C GLU A 388 -18.92 45.04 -34.64
N MET A 389 -19.23 44.66 -35.88
CA MET A 389 -20.56 44.24 -36.27
C MET A 389 -20.66 42.71 -36.23
N LYS A 390 -21.77 42.22 -35.69
CA LYS A 390 -22.12 40.80 -35.66
C LYS A 390 -22.88 40.47 -36.95
N ILE A 391 -22.40 39.45 -37.66
CA ILE A 391 -22.98 38.98 -38.92
C ILE A 391 -23.40 37.52 -38.76
N ALA A 392 -24.59 37.18 -39.24
CA ALA A 392 -25.05 35.81 -39.44
C ALA A 392 -25.21 35.52 -40.94
N LEU A 393 -24.39 34.61 -41.46
CA LEU A 393 -24.33 34.29 -42.89
C LEU A 393 -23.92 32.83 -43.08
N ASN A 394 -24.59 32.13 -44.00
CA ASN A 394 -24.36 30.70 -44.29
C ASN A 394 -24.39 29.78 -43.06
N GLY A 395 -25.24 30.09 -42.08
CA GLY A 395 -25.37 29.32 -40.84
C GLY A 395 -24.24 29.56 -39.81
N GLU A 396 -23.26 30.39 -40.13
CA GLU A 396 -22.21 30.82 -39.20
C GLU A 396 -22.55 32.22 -38.66
N THR A 397 -22.14 32.47 -37.41
CA THR A 397 -22.23 33.80 -36.79
C THR A 397 -20.83 34.23 -36.38
N PHE A 398 -20.41 35.41 -36.85
CA PHE A 398 -19.05 35.92 -36.67
C PHE A 398 -19.04 37.44 -36.54
N GLN A 399 -17.89 37.97 -36.13
CA GLN A 399 -17.68 39.40 -35.87
C GLN A 399 -16.70 39.99 -36.88
N ILE A 400 -17.01 41.17 -37.39
CA ILE A 400 -16.17 41.92 -38.33
C ILE A 400 -15.95 43.32 -37.75
N SER A 401 -14.74 43.85 -37.88
CA SER A 401 -14.41 45.22 -37.49
C SER A 401 -15.22 46.23 -38.30
N ILE A 402 -15.77 47.24 -37.64
CA ILE A 402 -16.42 48.36 -38.34
C ILE A 402 -15.41 49.39 -38.88
N PHE A 403 -14.11 49.21 -38.62
CA PHE A 403 -13.05 50.14 -39.02
C PHE A 403 -12.05 49.53 -40.01
N ASP A 404 -11.68 48.27 -39.82
CA ASP A 404 -10.73 47.59 -40.71
C ASP A 404 -11.36 47.21 -42.05
N SER A 405 -10.54 46.89 -43.06
CA SER A 405 -11.08 46.36 -44.31
C SER A 405 -11.67 44.96 -44.10
N ILE A 406 -12.77 44.64 -44.79
CA ILE A 406 -13.38 43.31 -44.75
C ILE A 406 -12.37 42.20 -45.14
N TYR A 407 -11.43 42.51 -46.03
CA TYR A 407 -10.30 41.65 -46.36
C TYR A 407 -9.41 41.34 -45.14
N LYS A 408 -9.11 42.34 -44.32
CA LYS A 408 -8.29 42.18 -43.11
C LYS A 408 -9.03 41.37 -42.04
N ASP A 409 -10.36 41.46 -41.98
CA ASP A 409 -11.17 40.58 -41.13
C ASP A 409 -11.11 39.13 -41.61
N ALA A 410 -11.22 38.87 -42.92
CA ALA A 410 -11.06 37.52 -43.46
C ALA A 410 -9.67 36.95 -43.12
N GLU A 411 -8.61 37.73 -43.38
CA GLU A 411 -7.22 37.36 -43.07
C GLU A 411 -7.03 37.07 -41.56
N ARG A 412 -7.68 37.83 -40.67
CA ARG A 412 -7.67 37.59 -39.23
C ARG A 412 -8.20 36.20 -38.86
N TYR A 413 -9.26 35.74 -39.51
CA TYR A 413 -9.81 34.39 -39.28
C TYR A 413 -8.89 33.29 -39.82
N TYR A 414 -8.22 33.49 -40.95
CA TYR A 414 -7.20 32.55 -41.45
C TYR A 414 -5.96 32.49 -40.55
N GLU A 415 -5.45 33.63 -40.11
CA GLU A 415 -4.31 33.68 -39.19
C GLU A 415 -4.66 33.09 -37.81
N ARG A 416 -5.91 33.23 -37.35
CA ARG A 416 -6.42 32.50 -36.18
C ARG A 416 -6.36 30.98 -36.39
N ALA A 417 -6.85 30.49 -37.52
CA ALA A 417 -6.81 29.05 -37.86
C ALA A 417 -5.36 28.53 -37.87
N LYS A 418 -4.45 29.24 -38.54
CA LYS A 418 -3.01 28.90 -38.61
C LYS A 418 -2.32 28.92 -37.26
N THR A 419 -2.68 29.86 -36.38
CA THR A 419 -2.18 29.92 -35.01
C THR A 419 -2.66 28.73 -34.19
N LEU A 420 -3.93 28.36 -34.33
CA LEU A 420 -4.51 27.18 -33.68
C LEU A 420 -3.88 25.88 -34.20
N GLU A 421 -3.56 25.79 -35.50
CA GLU A 421 -2.85 24.63 -36.09
C GLU A 421 -1.46 24.43 -35.47
N ARG A 422 -0.70 25.50 -35.27
CA ARG A 422 0.60 25.43 -34.57
C ARG A 422 0.45 24.93 -33.14
N LYS A 423 -0.58 25.38 -32.42
CA LYS A 423 -0.91 24.89 -31.07
C LYS A 423 -1.32 23.41 -31.08
N LEU A 424 -2.13 23.02 -32.07
CA LEU A 424 -2.56 21.64 -32.25
C LEU A 424 -1.37 20.70 -32.49
N GLU A 425 -0.38 21.12 -33.25
CA GLU A 425 0.84 20.34 -33.50
C GLU A 425 1.65 20.10 -32.21
N GLY A 426 1.80 21.14 -31.39
CA GLY A 426 2.42 21.01 -30.06
C GLY A 426 1.63 20.07 -29.15
N LEU A 427 0.29 20.16 -29.15
CA LEU A 427 -0.57 19.30 -28.36
C LEU A 427 -0.51 17.84 -28.82
N LYS A 428 -0.46 17.56 -30.13
CA LYS A 428 -0.30 16.20 -30.67
C LYS A 428 1.00 15.56 -30.20
N LYS A 429 2.11 16.29 -30.18
CA LYS A 429 3.39 15.79 -29.67
C LYS A 429 3.31 15.47 -28.18
N ALA A 430 2.72 16.36 -27.39
CA ALA A 430 2.51 16.12 -25.96
C ALA A 430 1.65 14.86 -25.68
N ILE A 431 0.60 14.65 -26.48
CA ILE A 431 -0.24 13.44 -26.42
C ILE A 431 0.59 12.19 -26.72
N GLN A 432 1.38 12.19 -27.80
CA GLN A 432 2.22 11.04 -28.16
C GLN A 432 3.27 10.73 -27.09
N GLU A 433 3.94 11.75 -26.54
CA GLU A 433 4.89 11.58 -25.43
C GLU A 433 4.22 10.99 -24.19
N MET A 434 2.97 11.37 -23.93
CA MET A 434 2.19 10.85 -22.81
C MET A 434 1.78 9.39 -23.02
N GLU A 435 1.30 9.02 -24.20
CA GLU A 435 0.94 7.65 -24.58
C GLU A 435 2.16 6.70 -24.45
N GLU A 436 3.32 7.13 -24.94
CA GLU A 436 4.57 6.38 -24.82
C GLU A 436 4.99 6.21 -23.35
N ARG A 437 4.78 7.24 -22.52
CA ARG A 437 5.07 7.16 -21.09
C ARG A 437 4.16 6.17 -20.37
N ILE A 438 2.86 6.13 -20.71
CA ILE A 438 1.92 5.14 -20.19
C ILE A 438 2.35 3.73 -20.60
N ARG A 439 2.71 3.51 -21.87
CA ARG A 439 3.20 2.21 -22.37
C ARG A 439 4.43 1.73 -21.59
N LYS A 440 5.43 2.59 -21.41
CA LYS A 440 6.63 2.24 -20.62
C LYS A 440 6.31 1.90 -19.16
N LEU A 441 5.33 2.58 -18.56
CA LEU A 441 4.88 2.27 -17.20
C LEU A 441 4.17 0.91 -17.13
N GLN A 442 3.37 0.57 -18.13
CA GLN A 442 2.73 -0.76 -18.25
C GLN A 442 3.77 -1.87 -18.39
N GLU A 443 4.71 -1.73 -19.32
CA GLU A 443 5.81 -2.70 -19.51
C GLU A 443 6.64 -2.88 -18.23
N ARG A 444 6.99 -1.76 -17.58
CA ARG A 444 7.69 -1.78 -16.30
C ARG A 444 6.88 -2.49 -15.22
N GLY A 445 5.57 -2.22 -15.13
CA GLY A 445 4.68 -2.89 -14.20
C GLY A 445 4.65 -4.41 -14.40
N GLU A 446 4.57 -4.87 -15.65
CA GLU A 446 4.60 -6.29 -15.99
C GLU A 446 5.96 -6.94 -15.63
N ILE A 447 7.07 -6.24 -15.89
CA ILE A 447 8.41 -6.72 -15.50
C ILE A 447 8.52 -6.81 -13.98
N GLU A 448 8.15 -5.76 -13.24
CA GLU A 448 8.20 -5.73 -11.78
C GLU A 448 7.29 -6.83 -11.18
N LYS A 449 6.12 -7.07 -11.77
CA LYS A 449 5.20 -8.17 -11.41
C LYS A 449 5.83 -9.55 -11.66
N ARG A 450 6.56 -9.72 -12.77
CA ARG A 450 7.24 -10.97 -13.12
C ARG A 450 8.47 -11.22 -12.27
N GLU A 451 9.15 -10.17 -11.82
CA GLU A 451 10.30 -10.25 -10.92
C GLU A 451 9.88 -10.49 -9.46
N SER A 452 8.80 -9.87 -8.99
CA SER A 452 8.26 -10.08 -7.64
C SER A 452 7.84 -11.54 -7.39
N LEU A 453 7.50 -12.28 -8.45
CA LEU A 453 7.16 -13.71 -8.41
C LEU A 453 8.38 -14.63 -8.19
N LYS A 454 9.62 -14.15 -8.30
CA LYS A 454 10.82 -15.01 -8.24
C LYS A 454 11.30 -15.29 -6.82
N VAL A 455 10.44 -15.84 -5.97
CA VAL A 455 10.91 -16.50 -4.74
C VAL A 455 11.33 -17.93 -5.10
N LYS A 456 12.65 -18.14 -5.17
CA LYS A 456 13.21 -19.47 -5.46
C LYS A 456 13.54 -20.19 -4.16
N PRO A 457 13.30 -21.50 -4.07
CA PRO A 457 13.82 -22.29 -2.96
C PRO A 457 15.35 -22.24 -2.97
N ILE A 458 15.95 -22.03 -1.80
CA ILE A 458 17.38 -22.12 -1.56
C ILE A 458 17.77 -23.58 -1.78
N ARG A 459 18.56 -23.83 -2.83
CA ARG A 459 19.15 -25.15 -3.08
C ARG A 459 20.03 -25.54 -1.89
N LYS A 460 19.74 -26.67 -1.25
CA LYS A 460 20.67 -27.30 -0.29
C LYS A 460 21.94 -27.69 -1.05
N ARG A 461 23.07 -27.10 -0.68
CA ARG A 461 24.38 -27.51 -1.22
C ARG A 461 24.60 -28.98 -0.91
N LYS A 462 24.84 -29.79 -1.94
CA LYS A 462 25.16 -31.22 -1.75
C LYS A 462 26.55 -31.35 -1.14
N TRP A 463 26.78 -32.44 -0.41
CA TRP A 463 28.03 -32.65 0.35
C TRP A 463 29.30 -32.54 -0.52
N TYR A 464 29.21 -32.95 -1.79
CA TYR A 464 30.32 -32.90 -2.74
C TYR A 464 30.62 -31.50 -3.28
N GLU A 465 29.66 -30.55 -3.23
CA GLU A 465 29.88 -29.15 -3.68
C GLU A 465 30.77 -28.33 -2.72
N LYS A 466 31.14 -28.91 -1.58
CA LYS A 466 32.15 -28.34 -0.67
C LYS A 466 33.58 -28.61 -1.14
N PHE A 467 33.77 -29.58 -2.03
CA PHE A 467 35.08 -29.90 -2.58
C PHE A 467 35.19 -29.21 -3.95
N ARG A 468 36.17 -28.31 -4.10
CA ARG A 468 36.52 -27.66 -5.38
C ARG A 468 37.24 -28.65 -6.30
N TRP A 469 36.64 -29.79 -6.55
CA TRP A 469 37.12 -30.74 -7.54
C TRP A 469 36.00 -30.92 -8.56
N PHE A 470 36.39 -30.88 -9.83
CA PHE A 470 35.60 -30.81 -11.05
C PHE A 470 35.31 -29.37 -11.52
N TYR A 471 36.02 -29.05 -12.61
CA TYR A 471 36.20 -27.78 -13.29
C TYR A 471 34.91 -27.18 -13.84
#